data_AF-A0A4R8XJ84-F1
#
_entry.id   AF-A0A4R8XJ84-F1
#
_cell.length_a   1.000
_cell.length_b   1.000
_cell.length_c   1.000
_cell.angle_alpha   90.00
_cell.angle_beta   90.00
_cell.angle_gamma   90.00
#
_symmetry.space_group_name_H-M   'P 1'
#
loop_
_entity.id
_entity.type
_entity.pdbx_description
1 polymer ?
#
loop_
_entity_poly.entity_id
_entity_poly.type
_entity_poly.pdbx_seq_one_letter_code
_entity_poly.pdbx_strand_id
1 'polypeptide(L)'
;MPQLRAMIGDDRRMLVGFDRGGWSPTLFAHLHKAGFDVLTWRKGTTGDVDDALFSPENYVDEHGTTHTWDRVADTEVDVLLSAKTGETMTMRQVSQIVPRTTRTGTRQIHILTTLDTQKTISTAEVVFRMAARWRQENYFRFGRERFALDAHDSYASGDDDATRLVPNPAKAKAKLVQDNARNYRDAVAGTVTAAMLAINTPAPGSDGIRITNQMHNDIHAPLLAAETTAAAAEDAYRQLPARVPLGESRPGQQVLDQEMKRFTHIIRMAAFNTAVTLAREIRTNTGFQRADREAHNLVRQILKQPGDIDPTVPGILTITLDPMPTQRETAAVSELCASLTDTQTRYPGTDFILRYAIKERL
;
A
#
# COMPACT_ATOMS: atom_id res chain seq x y z
N MET A 1 8.29 1.93 -14.88
CA MET A 1 9.60 2.58 -14.68
C MET A 1 9.87 3.68 -15.71
N PRO A 2 9.81 3.43 -17.04
CA PRO A 2 10.09 4.48 -18.02
C PRO A 2 9.13 5.67 -17.94
N GLN A 3 7.83 5.41 -17.77
CA GLN A 3 6.82 6.46 -17.60
C GLN A 3 7.05 7.31 -16.34
N LEU A 4 7.44 6.69 -15.22
CA LEU A 4 7.78 7.43 -13.99
C LEU A 4 9.01 8.31 -14.21
N ARG A 5 10.05 7.81 -14.89
CA ARG A 5 11.23 8.61 -15.26
C ARG A 5 10.88 9.77 -16.18
N ALA A 6 10.06 9.54 -17.20
CA ALA A 6 9.60 10.59 -18.10
C ALA A 6 8.86 11.73 -17.36
N MET A 7 8.17 11.43 -16.25
CA MET A 7 7.46 12.44 -15.46
C MET A 7 8.36 13.21 -14.48
N ILE A 8 9.38 12.57 -13.90
CA ILE A 8 10.21 13.17 -12.84
C ILE A 8 11.54 13.73 -13.35
N GLY A 9 11.94 13.37 -14.56
CA GLY A 9 13.26 13.63 -15.12
C GLY A 9 14.28 12.54 -14.78
N ASP A 10 15.41 12.54 -15.49
CA ASP A 10 16.43 11.50 -15.36
C ASP A 10 17.21 11.61 -14.05
N ASP A 11 17.47 12.84 -13.58
CA ASP A 11 18.37 13.10 -12.44
C ASP A 11 17.64 13.18 -11.09
N ARG A 12 16.31 13.35 -11.08
CA ARG A 12 15.58 13.54 -9.82
C ARG A 12 15.52 12.23 -9.05
N ARG A 13 16.06 12.24 -7.84
CA ARG A 13 15.94 11.11 -6.91
C ARG A 13 14.49 10.93 -6.47
N MET A 14 14.05 9.68 -6.44
CA MET A 14 12.70 9.31 -6.04
C MET A 14 12.77 8.13 -5.07
N LEU A 15 12.12 8.31 -3.92
CA LEU A 15 11.94 7.28 -2.90
C LEU A 15 10.59 6.59 -3.09
N VAL A 16 10.60 5.27 -3.19
CA VAL A 16 9.41 4.43 -3.31
C VAL A 16 9.18 3.68 -2.00
N GLY A 17 8.11 4.06 -1.31
CA GLY A 17 7.70 3.45 -0.04
C GLY A 17 6.75 2.28 -0.24
N PHE A 18 7.02 1.13 0.40
CA PHE A 18 6.18 -0.06 0.37
C PHE A 18 5.69 -0.42 1.77
N ASP A 19 4.43 -0.86 1.85
CA ASP A 19 3.97 -1.57 3.04
C ASP A 19 4.48 -3.02 3.06
N ARG A 20 4.28 -3.75 4.16
CA ARG A 20 4.68 -5.16 4.28
C ARG A 20 4.04 -6.05 3.21
N GLY A 21 2.86 -5.69 2.71
CA GLY A 21 2.21 -6.38 1.58
C GLY A 21 2.98 -6.24 0.25
N GLY A 22 3.75 -5.17 0.07
CA GLY A 22 4.55 -4.89 -1.12
C GLY A 22 5.94 -5.52 -1.12
N TRP A 23 6.20 -6.47 -0.20
CA TRP A 23 7.51 -7.13 -0.08
C TRP A 23 7.91 -7.89 -1.35
N SER A 24 8.95 -7.39 -2.04
CA SER A 24 9.56 -8.05 -3.19
C SER A 24 11.03 -7.64 -3.33
N PRO A 25 11.98 -8.41 -2.76
CA PRO A 25 13.41 -8.11 -2.85
C PRO A 25 13.90 -7.93 -4.29
N THR A 26 13.46 -8.80 -5.21
CA THR A 26 13.80 -8.71 -6.63
C THR A 26 13.33 -7.38 -7.25
N LEU A 27 12.13 -6.91 -6.90
CA LEU A 27 11.66 -5.60 -7.36
C LEU A 27 12.49 -4.48 -6.75
N PHE A 28 12.86 -4.57 -5.47
CA PHE A 28 13.67 -3.54 -4.81
C PHE A 28 15.03 -3.39 -5.48
N ALA A 29 15.69 -4.51 -5.78
CA ALA A 29 16.94 -4.53 -6.53
C ALA A 29 16.80 -3.90 -7.92
N HIS A 30 15.72 -4.22 -8.63
CA HIS A 30 15.43 -3.64 -9.94
C HIS A 30 15.19 -2.12 -9.86
N LEU A 31 14.43 -1.64 -8.87
CA LEU A 31 14.17 -0.21 -8.64
C LEU A 31 15.47 0.54 -8.36
N HIS A 32 16.30 -0.01 -7.47
CA HIS A 32 17.59 0.57 -7.11
C HIS A 32 18.54 0.69 -8.30
N LYS A 33 18.62 -0.38 -9.12
CA LYS A 33 19.39 -0.37 -10.37
C LYS A 33 18.90 0.69 -11.37
N ALA A 34 17.61 1.02 -11.33
CA ALA A 34 16.99 2.08 -12.13
C ALA A 34 17.10 3.49 -11.49
N GLY A 35 17.91 3.65 -10.43
CA GLY A 35 18.17 4.91 -9.75
C GLY A 35 17.07 5.37 -8.79
N PHE A 36 16.16 4.46 -8.39
CA PHE A 36 15.13 4.75 -7.40
C PHE A 36 15.54 4.25 -6.04
N ASP A 37 15.26 5.02 -5.00
CA ASP A 37 15.45 4.58 -3.64
C ASP A 37 14.23 3.81 -3.16
N VAL A 38 14.44 2.83 -2.28
CA VAL A 38 13.37 1.99 -1.72
C VAL A 38 13.29 2.20 -0.22
N LEU A 39 12.07 2.18 0.32
CA LEU A 39 11.78 2.17 1.75
C LEU A 39 10.66 1.15 2.02
N THR A 40 10.87 0.17 2.89
CA THR A 40 9.87 -0.90 3.11
C THR A 40 9.92 -1.46 4.52
N TRP A 41 8.81 -2.02 5.00
CA TRP A 41 8.84 -2.91 6.16
C TRP A 41 9.50 -4.23 5.79
N ARG A 42 10.35 -4.76 6.69
CA ARG A 42 10.85 -6.13 6.59
C ARG A 42 9.69 -7.12 6.77
N LYS A 43 9.62 -8.12 5.89
CA LYS A 43 8.65 -9.23 5.96
C LYS A 43 9.37 -10.54 6.30
N GLY A 44 8.71 -11.37 7.08
CA GLY A 44 9.21 -12.67 7.51
C GLY A 44 9.74 -12.64 8.95
N THR A 45 10.07 -13.82 9.46
CA THR A 45 10.70 -13.98 10.77
C THR A 45 12.18 -13.65 10.65
N THR A 46 12.67 -12.81 11.54
CA THR A 46 14.06 -12.32 11.55
C THR A 46 14.57 -12.40 12.97
N GLY A 47 15.87 -12.66 13.13
CA GLY A 47 16.51 -12.55 14.44
C GLY A 47 16.43 -11.11 14.93
N ASP A 48 16.28 -10.95 16.24
CA ASP A 48 16.33 -9.64 16.89
C ASP A 48 17.75 -9.06 16.76
N VAL A 49 17.82 -7.74 16.55
CA VAL A 49 19.06 -6.96 16.63
C VAL A 49 19.49 -6.87 18.09
N ASP A 50 20.79 -6.87 18.36
CA ASP A 50 21.32 -6.71 19.70
C ASP A 50 20.80 -5.40 20.35
N ASP A 51 20.22 -5.53 21.54
CA ASP A 51 19.65 -4.45 22.32
C ASP A 51 20.67 -3.33 22.62
N ALA A 52 21.97 -3.65 22.63
CA ALA A 52 23.06 -2.70 22.84
C ALA A 52 23.27 -1.71 21.68
N LEU A 53 22.73 -2.02 20.49
CA LEU A 53 22.84 -1.17 19.29
C LEU A 53 21.76 -0.07 19.23
N PHE A 54 20.83 -0.04 20.18
CA PHE A 54 19.72 0.90 20.19
C PHE A 54 20.06 2.18 20.96
N SER A 55 19.86 3.33 20.33
CA SER A 55 20.03 4.66 20.91
C SER A 55 18.80 5.54 20.69
N PRO A 56 18.63 6.62 21.48
CA PRO A 56 17.63 7.62 21.21
C PRO A 56 17.99 8.45 19.97
N GLU A 57 16.99 8.78 19.17
CA GLU A 57 17.09 9.50 17.90
C GLU A 57 16.04 10.61 17.82
N ASN A 58 16.37 11.74 17.20
CA ASN A 58 15.44 12.84 16.99
C ASN A 58 15.45 13.36 15.54
N TYR A 59 14.31 13.86 15.09
CA TYR A 59 14.14 14.45 13.76
C TYR A 59 13.22 15.67 13.84
N VAL A 60 13.64 16.78 13.24
CA VAL A 60 12.80 17.97 13.07
C VAL A 60 12.26 17.97 11.65
N ASP A 61 10.93 17.93 11.50
CA ASP A 61 10.31 17.90 10.19
C ASP A 61 10.25 19.28 9.50
N GLU A 62 9.73 19.31 8.28
CA GLU A 62 9.57 20.53 7.47
C GLU A 62 8.64 21.58 8.11
N HIS A 63 7.91 21.21 9.17
CA HIS A 63 7.03 22.10 9.94
C HIS A 63 7.66 22.53 11.27
N GLY A 64 8.93 22.21 11.52
CA GLY A 64 9.61 22.51 12.77
C GLY A 64 9.16 21.64 13.95
N THR A 65 8.41 20.55 13.70
CA THR A 65 7.98 19.64 14.76
C THR A 65 9.07 18.62 15.05
N THR A 66 9.48 18.54 16.32
CA THR A 66 10.45 17.55 16.78
C THR A 66 9.77 16.21 17.06
N HIS A 67 10.26 15.16 16.42
CA HIS A 67 9.89 13.76 16.62
C HIS A 67 11.03 13.03 17.32
N THR A 68 10.71 12.22 18.32
CA THR A 68 11.70 11.50 19.15
C THR A 68 11.38 10.02 19.23
N TRP A 69 12.42 9.19 19.15
CA TRP A 69 12.33 7.73 19.33
C TRP A 69 13.44 7.27 20.28
N ASP A 70 13.09 6.58 21.36
CA ASP A 70 14.05 6.26 22.44
C ASP A 70 14.99 5.09 22.11
N ARG A 71 14.54 4.18 21.24
CA ARG A 71 15.23 2.92 20.95
C ARG A 71 15.20 2.67 19.44
N VAL A 72 16.18 3.21 18.74
CA VAL A 72 16.42 3.00 17.30
C VAL A 72 17.82 2.45 17.09
N ALA A 73 17.95 1.43 16.24
CA ALA A 73 19.23 0.89 15.82
C ALA A 73 19.38 1.00 14.29
N ASP A 74 20.60 1.20 13.83
CA ASP A 74 20.95 1.27 12.41
C ASP A 74 21.99 0.19 12.08
N THR A 75 21.65 -0.65 11.12
CA THR A 75 22.41 -1.87 10.79
C THR A 75 22.34 -2.11 9.28
N GLU A 76 23.08 -3.10 8.78
CA GLU A 76 22.94 -3.58 7.40
C GLU A 76 22.50 -5.03 7.39
N VAL A 77 21.80 -5.43 6.33
CA VAL A 77 21.37 -6.81 6.15
C VAL A 77 21.38 -7.20 4.68
N ASP A 78 21.83 -8.42 4.40
CA ASP A 78 21.70 -9.03 3.08
C ASP A 78 20.33 -9.67 2.91
N VAL A 79 19.58 -9.19 1.92
CA VAL A 79 18.25 -9.68 1.57
C VAL A 79 18.36 -10.60 0.37
N LEU A 80 17.90 -11.85 0.53
CA LEU A 80 17.89 -12.84 -0.55
C LEU A 80 16.92 -12.44 -1.68
N LEU A 81 17.43 -12.35 -2.90
CA LEU A 81 16.67 -12.05 -4.13
C LEU A 81 16.09 -13.31 -4.76
N SER A 82 16.83 -14.42 -4.69
CA SER A 82 16.43 -15.70 -5.27
C SER A 82 17.01 -16.87 -4.48
N ALA A 83 16.14 -17.75 -4.00
CA ALA A 83 16.56 -18.99 -3.34
C ALA A 83 17.27 -19.97 -4.30
N LYS A 84 17.08 -19.82 -5.61
CA LYS A 84 17.71 -20.71 -6.61
C LYS A 84 19.16 -20.31 -6.91
N THR A 85 19.44 -19.02 -6.99
CA THR A 85 20.76 -18.49 -7.37
C THR A 85 21.59 -18.09 -6.14
N GLY A 86 20.97 -17.92 -4.98
CA GLY A 86 21.65 -17.43 -3.76
C GLY A 86 21.98 -15.94 -3.81
N GLU A 87 21.51 -15.22 -4.83
CA GLU A 87 21.80 -13.80 -5.02
C GLU A 87 21.17 -12.96 -3.90
N THR A 88 21.94 -12.03 -3.34
CA THR A 88 21.52 -11.14 -2.26
C THR A 88 21.69 -9.67 -2.65
N MET A 89 20.96 -8.80 -1.94
CA MET A 89 21.16 -7.36 -1.97
C MET A 89 21.33 -6.86 -0.54
N THR A 90 22.43 -6.17 -0.29
CA THR A 90 22.64 -5.46 0.97
C THR A 90 21.70 -4.26 1.04
N MET A 91 20.96 -4.14 2.13
CA MET A 91 20.09 -3.01 2.42
C MET A 91 20.39 -2.49 3.83
N ARG A 92 20.28 -1.17 4.00
CA ARG A 92 20.26 -0.57 5.33
C ARG A 92 19.00 -1.01 6.07
N GLN A 93 19.15 -1.38 7.33
CA GLN A 93 18.09 -1.78 8.23
C GLN A 93 18.02 -0.86 9.44
N VAL A 94 16.93 -0.10 9.53
CA VAL A 94 16.60 0.72 10.70
C VAL A 94 15.58 -0.02 11.55
N SER A 95 15.95 -0.35 12.78
CA SER A 95 15.14 -1.14 13.71
C SER A 95 14.61 -0.29 14.86
N GLN A 96 13.36 -0.51 15.26
CA GLN A 96 12.75 0.13 16.43
C GLN A 96 12.22 -0.91 17.40
N ILE A 97 12.38 -0.65 18.70
CA ILE A 97 11.69 -1.41 19.74
C ILE A 97 10.34 -0.74 20.00
N VAL A 98 9.26 -1.49 19.80
CA VAL A 98 7.89 -1.00 19.99
C VAL A 98 7.11 -1.91 20.94
N PRO A 99 6.12 -1.37 21.69
CA PRO A 99 5.25 -2.19 22.51
C PRO A 99 4.45 -3.17 21.65
N ARG A 100 4.17 -4.36 22.19
CA ARG A 100 3.24 -5.31 21.57
C ARG A 100 1.81 -4.82 21.75
N THR A 101 1.02 -4.91 20.69
CA THR A 101 -0.38 -4.42 20.69
C THR A 101 -1.35 -5.39 21.37
N THR A 102 -1.03 -6.68 21.42
CA THR A 102 -1.95 -7.74 21.90
C THR A 102 -1.43 -8.54 23.09
N ARG A 103 -0.23 -8.24 23.59
CA ARG A 103 0.41 -8.92 24.74
C ARG A 103 1.32 -7.95 25.48
N THR A 104 1.67 -8.27 26.71
CA THR A 104 2.74 -7.57 27.45
C THR A 104 4.11 -7.79 26.78
N GLY A 105 5.01 -6.81 26.92
CA GLY A 105 6.36 -6.84 26.36
C GLY A 105 6.52 -6.04 25.06
N THR A 106 7.72 -6.10 24.51
CA THR A 106 8.13 -5.37 23.30
C THR A 106 8.34 -6.32 22.13
N ARG A 107 8.55 -5.74 20.95
CA ARG A 107 9.04 -6.42 19.76
C ARG A 107 9.90 -5.47 18.94
N GLN A 108 10.77 -6.02 18.12
CA GLN A 108 11.47 -5.24 17.11
C GLN A 108 10.64 -5.15 15.82
N ILE A 109 10.66 -3.98 15.19
CA ILE A 109 10.18 -3.78 13.83
C ILE A 109 11.33 -3.23 12.99
N HIS A 110 11.47 -3.75 11.78
CA HIS A 110 12.60 -3.45 10.92
C HIS A 110 12.13 -2.77 9.64
N ILE A 111 12.74 -1.63 9.33
CA ILE A 111 12.58 -0.87 8.09
C ILE A 111 13.82 -1.16 7.25
N LEU A 112 13.63 -1.54 5.98
CA LEU A 112 14.71 -1.68 5.02
C LEU A 112 14.69 -0.52 4.04
N THR A 113 15.88 -0.01 3.72
CA THR A 113 16.03 1.05 2.73
C THR A 113 17.32 0.91 1.95
N THR A 114 17.33 1.45 0.73
CA THR A 114 18.55 1.65 -0.06
C THR A 114 19.18 3.03 0.20
N LEU A 115 18.58 3.83 1.09
CA LEU A 115 19.09 5.14 1.47
C LEU A 115 20.28 5.01 2.43
N ASP A 116 21.46 5.43 1.98
CA ASP A 116 22.70 5.44 2.75
C ASP A 116 22.68 6.57 3.82
N THR A 117 23.18 6.23 5.02
CA THR A 117 23.37 7.10 6.21
C THR A 117 24.25 8.30 5.92
N GLN A 118 25.32 8.12 5.15
CA GLN A 118 26.36 9.15 5.00
C GLN A 118 26.09 10.12 3.84
N LYS A 119 25.20 9.75 2.92
CA LYS A 119 25.02 10.48 1.65
C LYS A 119 23.65 11.12 1.47
N THR A 120 22.65 10.76 2.27
CA THR A 120 21.25 11.02 1.89
C THR A 120 20.31 11.46 3.01
N ILE A 121 20.11 10.66 4.06
CA ILE A 121 19.18 10.97 5.16
C ILE A 121 19.58 10.29 6.50
N SER A 122 19.18 10.89 7.62
CA SER A 122 19.45 10.38 8.97
C SER A 122 18.60 9.15 9.33
N THR A 123 18.98 8.42 10.38
CA THR A 123 18.24 7.26 10.91
C THR A 123 16.84 7.64 11.38
N ALA A 124 16.74 8.73 12.14
CA ALA A 124 15.47 9.30 12.58
C ALA A 124 14.56 9.69 11.39
N GLU A 125 15.14 10.22 10.32
CA GLU A 125 14.39 10.57 9.11
C GLU A 125 13.84 9.34 8.38
N VAL A 126 14.58 8.22 8.32
CA VAL A 126 14.08 6.94 7.78
C VAL A 126 12.82 6.51 8.53
N VAL A 127 12.86 6.56 9.86
CA VAL A 127 11.72 6.24 10.72
C VAL A 127 10.54 7.16 10.43
N PHE A 128 10.78 8.47 10.41
CA PHE A 128 9.77 9.48 10.12
C PHE A 128 9.10 9.25 8.77
N ARG A 129 9.89 9.09 7.69
CA ARG A 129 9.38 8.88 6.33
C ARG A 129 8.58 7.59 6.22
N MET A 130 8.99 6.54 6.93
CA MET A 130 8.26 5.27 6.94
C MET A 130 6.89 5.41 7.62
N ALA A 131 6.83 6.11 8.75
CA ALA A 131 5.56 6.42 9.41
C ALA A 131 4.67 7.34 8.53
N ALA A 132 5.27 8.30 7.84
CA ALA A 132 4.59 9.21 6.92
C ALA A 132 3.95 8.50 5.71
N ARG A 133 4.25 7.23 5.43
CA ARG A 133 3.53 6.41 4.43
C ARG A 133 2.02 6.41 4.66
N TRP A 134 1.58 6.51 5.92
CA TRP A 134 0.15 6.58 6.28
C TRP A 134 -0.57 7.79 5.67
N ARG A 135 0.17 8.81 5.20
CA ARG A 135 -0.38 9.93 4.43
C ARG A 135 -1.13 9.45 3.17
N GLN A 136 -0.78 8.32 2.57
CA GLN A 136 -1.52 7.74 1.45
C GLN A 136 -2.92 7.25 1.87
N GLU A 137 -3.04 6.67 3.07
CA GLU A 137 -4.35 6.26 3.58
C GLU A 137 -5.19 7.46 3.97
N ASN A 138 -4.55 8.48 4.56
CA ASN A 138 -5.18 9.77 4.84
C ASN A 138 -5.66 10.46 3.56
N TYR A 139 -4.90 10.37 2.46
CA TYR A 139 -5.32 10.84 1.14
C TYR A 139 -6.65 10.21 0.74
N PHE A 140 -6.74 8.88 0.75
CA PHE A 140 -7.97 8.20 0.35
C PHE A 140 -9.11 8.48 1.31
N ARG A 141 -8.85 8.51 2.62
CA ARG A 141 -9.89 8.81 3.62
C ARG A 141 -10.45 10.22 3.42
N PHE A 142 -9.59 11.23 3.38
CA PHE A 142 -10.01 12.62 3.22
C PHE A 142 -10.63 12.88 1.85
N GLY A 143 -10.07 12.30 0.79
CA GLY A 143 -10.61 12.38 -0.56
C GLY A 143 -12.00 11.73 -0.68
N ARG A 144 -12.25 10.62 0.02
CA ARG A 144 -13.59 10.01 0.13
C ARG A 144 -14.56 10.92 0.87
N GLU A 145 -14.19 11.37 2.06
CA GLU A 145 -15.06 12.17 2.92
C GLU A 145 -15.38 13.56 2.36
N ARG A 146 -14.44 14.21 1.67
CA ARG A 146 -14.55 15.64 1.28
C ARG A 146 -14.60 15.91 -0.22
N PHE A 147 -14.14 14.96 -1.04
CA PHE A 147 -14.07 15.12 -2.50
C PHE A 147 -14.88 14.06 -3.24
N ALA A 148 -15.66 13.24 -2.53
CA ALA A 148 -16.53 12.23 -3.12
C ALA A 148 -15.78 11.24 -4.03
N LEU A 149 -14.52 10.88 -3.70
CA LEU A 149 -13.74 9.93 -4.50
C LEU A 149 -14.47 8.59 -4.71
N ASP A 150 -15.25 8.14 -3.73
CA ASP A 150 -16.01 6.87 -3.79
C ASP A 150 -17.45 7.02 -4.28
N ALA A 151 -17.90 8.23 -4.65
CA ALA A 151 -19.26 8.42 -5.14
C ALA A 151 -19.52 7.60 -6.41
N HIS A 152 -20.74 7.11 -6.54
CA HIS A 152 -21.21 6.44 -7.73
C HIS A 152 -21.73 7.49 -8.70
N ASP A 153 -20.94 7.77 -9.75
CA ASP A 153 -21.18 8.92 -10.63
C ASP A 153 -22.09 8.61 -11.81
N SER A 154 -22.29 7.32 -12.10
CA SER A 154 -23.12 6.86 -13.21
C SER A 154 -23.60 5.45 -12.91
N TYR A 155 -24.89 5.20 -13.18
CA TYR A 155 -25.50 3.88 -13.19
C TYR A 155 -25.47 3.24 -14.59
N ALA A 156 -24.87 3.91 -15.58
CA ALA A 156 -24.73 3.34 -16.92
C ALA A 156 -23.91 2.05 -16.86
N SER A 157 -24.37 1.06 -17.61
CA SER A 157 -23.71 -0.24 -17.74
C SER A 157 -23.91 -0.74 -19.16
N GLY A 158 -23.05 -1.67 -19.58
CA GLY A 158 -23.18 -2.39 -20.83
C GLY A 158 -22.68 -3.81 -20.70
N ASP A 159 -22.85 -4.58 -21.77
CA ASP A 159 -22.35 -5.95 -21.86
C ASP A 159 -20.82 -5.98 -21.68
N ASP A 160 -20.34 -6.88 -20.82
CA ASP A 160 -18.91 -7.21 -20.76
C ASP A 160 -18.54 -8.11 -21.95
N ASP A 161 -17.25 -8.18 -22.26
CA ASP A 161 -16.74 -9.01 -23.35
C ASP A 161 -16.95 -10.50 -23.03
N ALA A 162 -17.95 -11.10 -23.67
CA ALA A 162 -18.32 -12.50 -23.49
C ALA A 162 -17.17 -13.48 -23.83
N THR A 163 -16.22 -13.06 -24.67
CA THR A 163 -15.10 -13.90 -25.11
C THR A 163 -13.90 -13.82 -24.16
N ARG A 164 -13.89 -12.84 -23.24
CA ARG A 164 -12.81 -12.63 -22.28
C ARG A 164 -12.62 -13.86 -21.39
N LEU A 165 -11.39 -14.38 -21.35
CA LEU A 165 -11.05 -15.57 -20.59
C LEU A 165 -10.96 -15.30 -19.07
N VAL A 166 -11.89 -15.86 -18.30
CA VAL A 166 -11.96 -15.75 -16.84
C VAL A 166 -11.58 -17.06 -16.14
N PRO A 167 -11.09 -17.03 -14.89
CA PRO A 167 -10.84 -18.24 -14.11
C PRO A 167 -12.09 -19.11 -14.05
N ASN A 168 -11.94 -20.40 -14.33
CA ASN A 168 -13.05 -21.34 -14.34
C ASN A 168 -13.55 -21.63 -12.91
N PRO A 169 -14.77 -21.19 -12.51
CA PRO A 169 -15.29 -21.44 -11.16
C PRO A 169 -15.51 -22.92 -10.88
N ALA A 170 -15.81 -23.74 -11.90
CA ALA A 170 -15.93 -25.19 -11.73
C ALA A 170 -14.58 -25.83 -11.40
N LYS A 171 -13.49 -25.33 -11.99
CA LYS A 171 -12.13 -25.80 -11.66
C LYS A 171 -11.72 -25.43 -10.23
N ALA A 172 -12.13 -24.25 -9.75
CA ALA A 172 -11.92 -23.87 -8.35
C ALA A 172 -12.70 -24.78 -7.38
N LYS A 173 -13.94 -25.15 -7.71
CA LYS A 173 -14.72 -26.14 -6.93
C LYS A 173 -14.06 -27.53 -6.97
N ALA A 174 -13.62 -27.99 -8.14
CA ALA A 174 -12.92 -29.27 -8.28
C ALA A 174 -11.60 -29.27 -7.52
N LYS A 175 -10.89 -28.13 -7.45
CA LYS A 175 -9.68 -27.97 -6.63
C LYS A 175 -9.97 -28.19 -5.15
N LEU A 176 -11.06 -27.62 -4.64
CA LEU A 176 -11.49 -27.85 -3.26
C LEU A 176 -11.79 -29.32 -2.98
N VAL A 177 -12.47 -30.01 -3.90
CA VAL A 177 -12.75 -31.45 -3.79
C VAL A 177 -11.46 -32.27 -3.80
N GLN A 178 -10.53 -31.97 -4.70
CA GLN A 178 -9.20 -32.57 -4.77
C GLN A 178 -8.43 -32.40 -3.47
N ASP A 179 -8.38 -31.18 -2.92
CA ASP A 179 -7.66 -30.88 -1.68
C ASP A 179 -8.31 -31.60 -0.48
N ASN A 180 -9.63 -31.64 -0.40
CA ASN A 180 -10.35 -32.38 0.63
C ASN A 180 -10.10 -33.89 0.53
N ALA A 181 -10.11 -34.46 -0.68
CA ALA A 181 -9.85 -35.88 -0.89
C ALA A 181 -8.39 -36.26 -0.54
N ARG A 182 -7.42 -35.39 -0.84
CA ARG A 182 -6.02 -35.56 -0.45
C ARG A 182 -5.86 -35.50 1.08
N ASN A 183 -6.45 -34.50 1.72
CA ASN A 183 -6.41 -34.36 3.18
C ASN A 183 -7.05 -35.58 3.88
N TYR A 184 -8.17 -36.07 3.35
CA TYR A 184 -8.83 -37.26 3.88
C TYR A 184 -7.95 -38.51 3.71
N ARG A 185 -7.37 -38.73 2.52
CA ARG A 185 -6.42 -39.82 2.28
C ARG A 185 -5.24 -39.76 3.24
N ASP A 186 -4.65 -38.58 3.45
CA ASP A 186 -3.49 -38.41 4.32
C ASP A 186 -3.85 -38.68 5.80
N ALA A 187 -5.04 -38.27 6.24
CA ALA A 187 -5.57 -38.63 7.56
C ALA A 187 -5.75 -40.15 7.71
N VAL A 188 -6.38 -40.80 6.72
CA VAL A 188 -6.55 -42.26 6.70
C VAL A 188 -5.20 -42.99 6.69
N ALA A 189 -4.24 -42.53 5.89
CA ALA A 189 -2.89 -43.08 5.87
C ALA A 189 -2.21 -42.99 7.26
N GLY A 190 -2.40 -41.89 7.98
CA GLY A 190 -1.96 -41.74 9.36
C GLY A 190 -2.60 -42.77 10.30
N THR A 191 -3.92 -43.00 10.18
CA THR A 191 -4.63 -44.02 10.97
C THR A 191 -4.17 -45.45 10.66
N VAL A 192 -3.95 -45.78 9.39
CA VAL A 192 -3.45 -47.08 8.94
C VAL A 192 -2.02 -47.31 9.44
N THR A 193 -1.16 -46.29 9.35
CA THR A 193 0.20 -46.35 9.87
C THR A 193 0.21 -46.59 11.38
N ALA A 194 -0.62 -45.88 12.14
CA ALA A 194 -0.75 -46.07 13.59
C ALA A 194 -1.28 -47.47 13.95
N ALA A 195 -2.29 -47.97 13.24
CA ALA A 195 -2.82 -49.32 13.43
C ALA A 195 -1.76 -50.39 13.13
N MET A 196 -1.01 -50.23 12.04
CA MET A 196 0.07 -51.16 11.67
C MET A 196 1.22 -51.12 12.68
N LEU A 197 1.58 -49.94 13.19
CA LEU A 197 2.60 -49.79 14.23
C LEU A 197 2.19 -50.47 15.54
N ALA A 198 0.92 -50.32 15.95
CA ALA A 198 0.38 -50.96 17.15
C ALA A 198 0.41 -52.50 17.05
N ILE A 199 0.11 -53.06 15.88
CA ILE A 199 0.15 -54.52 15.66
C ILE A 199 1.60 -55.02 15.57
N ASN A 200 2.52 -54.23 15.00
CA ASN A 200 3.94 -54.57 14.91
C ASN A 200 4.72 -54.35 16.22
N THR A 201 4.12 -53.70 17.23
CA THR A 201 4.76 -53.38 18.51
C THR A 201 3.92 -53.89 19.69
N PRO A 202 3.89 -55.22 19.93
CA PRO A 202 3.12 -55.81 21.02
C PRO A 202 3.69 -55.39 22.40
N ALA A 203 2.83 -55.39 23.43
CA ALA A 203 3.20 -55.01 24.79
C ALA A 203 4.20 -56.02 25.40
N PRO A 204 5.10 -55.59 26.31
CA PRO A 204 6.04 -56.51 26.95
C PRO A 204 5.32 -57.68 27.64
N GLY A 205 5.66 -58.92 27.27
CA GLY A 205 5.06 -60.14 27.82
C GLY A 205 3.80 -60.65 27.11
N SER A 206 3.40 -60.07 25.98
CA SER A 206 2.31 -60.60 25.15
C SER A 206 2.82 -61.59 24.08
N ASP A 207 2.02 -62.62 23.80
CA ASP A 207 2.29 -63.56 22.70
C ASP A 207 2.23 -62.83 21.36
N GLY A 208 3.21 -63.06 20.49
CA GLY A 208 3.31 -62.39 19.19
C GLY A 208 2.05 -62.60 18.35
N ILE A 209 1.45 -61.52 17.87
CA ILE A 209 0.27 -61.58 16.99
C ILE A 209 0.73 -62.01 15.59
N ARG A 210 0.21 -63.15 15.09
CA ARG A 210 0.42 -63.54 13.69
C ARG A 210 -0.44 -62.66 12.78
N ILE A 211 0.18 -61.72 12.09
CA ILE A 211 -0.48 -60.88 11.08
C ILE A 211 -0.88 -61.77 9.90
N THR A 212 -2.18 -61.86 9.64
CA THR A 212 -2.71 -62.56 8.47
C THR A 212 -2.89 -61.60 7.30
N ASN A 213 -2.90 -62.12 6.07
CA ASN A 213 -3.21 -61.33 4.88
C ASN A 213 -4.61 -60.68 4.99
N GLN A 214 -5.57 -61.36 5.64
CA GLN A 214 -6.90 -60.80 5.86
C GLN A 214 -6.84 -59.56 6.76
N MET A 215 -6.16 -59.64 7.90
CA MET A 215 -5.99 -58.50 8.81
C MET A 215 -5.27 -57.33 8.12
N HIS A 216 -4.22 -57.61 7.35
CA HIS A 216 -3.52 -56.59 6.58
C HIS A 216 -4.44 -55.92 5.56
N ASN A 217 -5.22 -56.71 4.80
CA ASN A 217 -6.18 -56.18 3.82
C ASN A 217 -7.28 -55.37 4.48
N ASP A 218 -7.82 -55.80 5.63
CA ASP A 218 -8.87 -55.10 6.35
C ASP A 218 -8.39 -53.74 6.87
N ILE A 219 -7.15 -53.66 7.35
CA ILE A 219 -6.52 -52.41 7.80
C ILE A 219 -6.27 -51.46 6.63
N HIS A 220 -5.86 -51.98 5.47
CA HIS A 220 -5.55 -51.15 4.30
C HIS A 220 -6.76 -50.82 3.42
N ALA A 221 -7.88 -51.53 3.54
CA ALA A 221 -9.08 -51.30 2.73
C ALA A 221 -9.60 -49.85 2.76
N PRO A 222 -9.66 -49.15 3.91
CA PRO A 222 -10.03 -47.73 3.96
C PRO A 222 -9.06 -46.82 3.20
N LEU A 223 -7.76 -47.12 3.24
CA LEU A 223 -6.73 -46.35 2.53
C LEU A 223 -6.87 -46.52 1.01
N LEU A 224 -7.07 -47.74 0.53
CA LEU A 224 -7.31 -48.00 -0.90
C LEU A 224 -8.56 -47.27 -1.42
N ALA A 225 -9.63 -47.23 -0.63
CA ALA A 225 -10.84 -46.48 -0.97
C ALA A 225 -10.58 -44.95 -1.01
N ALA A 226 -9.81 -44.43 -0.05
CA ALA A 226 -9.43 -43.02 -0.02
C ALA A 226 -8.49 -42.63 -1.17
N GLU A 227 -7.54 -43.50 -1.54
CA GLU A 227 -6.66 -43.33 -2.70
C GLU A 227 -7.45 -43.30 -4.01
N THR A 228 -8.40 -44.21 -4.18
CA THR A 228 -9.29 -44.24 -5.34
C THR A 228 -10.10 -42.94 -5.46
N THR A 229 -10.63 -42.47 -4.33
CA THR A 229 -11.39 -41.20 -4.28
C THR A 229 -10.50 -40.00 -4.62
N ALA A 230 -9.28 -39.96 -4.08
CA ALA A 230 -8.31 -38.89 -4.37
C ALA A 230 -7.87 -38.89 -5.83
N ALA A 231 -7.66 -40.07 -6.44
CA ALA A 231 -7.34 -40.21 -7.85
C ALA A 231 -8.49 -39.73 -8.75
N ALA A 232 -9.73 -40.12 -8.45
CA ALA A 232 -10.90 -39.65 -9.19
C ALA A 232 -11.07 -38.13 -9.11
N ALA A 233 -10.83 -37.54 -7.93
CA ALA A 233 -10.88 -36.09 -7.74
C ALA A 233 -9.75 -35.35 -8.48
N GLU A 234 -8.55 -35.93 -8.53
CA GLU A 234 -7.42 -35.42 -9.32
C GLU A 234 -7.75 -35.39 -10.82
N ASP A 235 -8.28 -36.48 -11.36
CA ASP A 235 -8.60 -36.60 -12.78
C ASP A 235 -9.72 -35.63 -13.17
N ALA A 236 -10.76 -35.53 -12.35
CA ALA A 236 -11.83 -34.54 -12.55
C ALA A 236 -11.30 -33.10 -12.55
N TYR A 237 -10.35 -32.76 -11.67
CA TYR A 237 -9.70 -31.44 -11.65
C TYR A 237 -8.85 -31.19 -12.90
N ARG A 238 -8.12 -32.21 -13.40
CA ARG A 238 -7.25 -32.10 -14.58
C ARG A 238 -8.03 -31.88 -15.88
N GLN A 239 -9.19 -32.51 -16.02
CA GLN A 239 -10.02 -32.41 -17.22
C GLN A 239 -10.60 -31.01 -17.43
N LEU A 240 -10.75 -30.21 -16.36
CA LEU A 240 -11.31 -28.87 -16.47
C LEU A 240 -10.28 -27.86 -16.99
N PRO A 241 -10.63 -26.98 -17.94
CA PRO A 241 -9.74 -25.92 -18.38
C PRO A 241 -9.55 -24.88 -17.27
N ALA A 242 -8.37 -24.25 -17.23
CA ALA A 242 -8.05 -23.21 -16.23
C ALA A 242 -8.85 -21.91 -16.44
N ARG A 243 -9.18 -21.62 -17.70
CA ARG A 243 -9.91 -20.43 -18.13
C ARG A 243 -11.06 -20.85 -19.04
N VAL A 244 -12.18 -20.14 -18.95
CA VAL A 244 -13.34 -20.28 -19.84
C VAL A 244 -13.80 -18.90 -20.28
N PRO A 245 -14.49 -18.76 -21.43
CA PRO A 245 -15.12 -17.51 -21.82
C PRO A 245 -16.07 -16.98 -20.75
N LEU A 246 -16.11 -15.66 -20.56
CA LEU A 246 -16.99 -15.03 -19.58
C LEU A 246 -18.45 -15.35 -19.85
N GLY A 247 -18.88 -15.36 -21.11
CA GLY A 247 -20.26 -15.66 -21.49
C GLY A 247 -20.72 -17.06 -21.07
N GLU A 248 -19.81 -18.04 -21.02
CA GLU A 248 -20.10 -19.38 -20.49
C GLU A 248 -20.15 -19.40 -18.97
N SER A 249 -19.21 -18.71 -18.30
CA SER A 249 -19.14 -18.71 -16.84
C SER A 249 -20.22 -17.84 -16.17
N ARG A 250 -20.60 -16.74 -16.81
CA ARG A 250 -21.51 -15.70 -16.30
C ARG A 250 -22.29 -15.08 -17.48
N PRO A 251 -23.32 -15.77 -17.98
CA PRO A 251 -24.14 -15.26 -19.08
C PRO A 251 -24.76 -13.91 -18.74
N GLY A 252 -24.73 -12.96 -19.69
CA GLY A 252 -25.32 -11.63 -19.52
C GLY A 252 -24.59 -10.72 -18.54
N GLN A 253 -23.33 -11.04 -18.17
CA GLN A 253 -22.53 -10.21 -17.28
C GLN A 253 -22.46 -8.76 -17.80
N GLN A 254 -22.91 -7.84 -16.97
CA GLN A 254 -22.78 -6.40 -17.21
C GLN A 254 -21.51 -5.86 -16.55
N VAL A 255 -20.94 -4.83 -17.14
CA VAL A 255 -19.90 -3.99 -16.55
C VAL A 255 -20.40 -2.55 -16.46
N LEU A 256 -20.07 -1.88 -15.36
CA LEU A 256 -20.37 -0.46 -15.19
C LEU A 256 -19.54 0.37 -16.16
N ASP A 257 -20.13 1.46 -16.65
CA ASP A 257 -19.39 2.47 -17.39
C ASP A 257 -18.25 3.02 -16.51
N GLN A 258 -17.05 3.03 -17.08
CA GLN A 258 -15.85 3.53 -16.40
C GLN A 258 -15.49 4.94 -16.83
N GLU A 259 -16.01 5.45 -17.95
CA GLU A 259 -15.61 6.73 -18.50
C GLU A 259 -16.01 7.87 -17.58
N MET A 260 -17.28 7.89 -17.14
CA MET A 260 -17.75 8.91 -16.21
C MET A 260 -16.93 8.88 -14.91
N LYS A 261 -16.66 7.67 -14.39
CA LYS A 261 -15.88 7.50 -13.16
C LYS A 261 -14.44 8.01 -13.30
N ARG A 262 -13.78 7.74 -14.43
CA ARG A 262 -12.42 8.23 -14.71
C ARG A 262 -12.39 9.75 -14.83
N PHE A 263 -13.35 10.33 -15.55
CA PHE A 263 -13.45 11.77 -15.72
C PHE A 263 -13.67 12.50 -14.38
N THR A 264 -14.64 12.05 -13.58
CA THR A 264 -14.90 12.65 -12.26
C THR A 264 -13.74 12.45 -11.30
N HIS A 265 -13.03 11.30 -11.37
CA HIS A 265 -11.82 11.06 -10.58
C HIS A 265 -10.73 12.07 -10.88
N ILE A 266 -10.45 12.37 -12.15
CA ILE A 266 -9.43 13.37 -12.51
C ILE A 266 -9.75 14.73 -11.86
N ILE A 267 -10.99 15.18 -11.97
CA ILE A 267 -11.44 16.46 -11.38
C ILE A 267 -11.31 16.45 -9.85
N ARG A 268 -11.79 15.39 -9.19
CA ARG A 268 -11.77 15.27 -7.72
C ARG A 268 -10.36 15.16 -7.17
N MET A 269 -9.48 14.41 -7.85
CA MET A 269 -8.08 14.28 -7.48
C MET A 269 -7.34 15.61 -7.68
N ALA A 270 -7.62 16.34 -8.76
CA ALA A 270 -7.07 17.67 -8.98
C ALA A 270 -7.52 18.64 -7.88
N ALA A 271 -8.82 18.70 -7.58
CA ALA A 271 -9.36 19.54 -6.52
C ALA A 271 -8.78 19.21 -5.13
N PHE A 272 -8.62 17.92 -4.82
CA PHE A 272 -7.96 17.48 -3.60
C PHE A 272 -6.52 17.99 -3.55
N ASN A 273 -5.75 17.78 -4.63
CA ASN A 273 -4.34 18.16 -4.68
C ASN A 273 -4.18 19.67 -4.52
N THR A 274 -5.01 20.47 -5.19
CA THR A 274 -5.05 21.93 -5.01
C THR A 274 -5.32 22.31 -3.56
N ALA A 275 -6.36 21.73 -2.94
CA ALA A 275 -6.71 22.08 -1.56
C ALA A 275 -5.62 21.70 -0.54
N VAL A 276 -4.95 20.56 -0.75
CA VAL A 276 -3.85 20.13 0.13
C VAL A 276 -2.59 20.96 -0.10
N THR A 277 -2.26 21.32 -1.35
CA THR A 277 -1.14 22.20 -1.66
C THR A 277 -1.34 23.58 -1.05
N LEU A 278 -2.53 24.18 -1.17
CA LEU A 278 -2.84 25.46 -0.52
C LEU A 278 -2.77 25.36 1.01
N ALA A 279 -3.24 24.26 1.59
CA ALA A 279 -3.14 24.06 3.04
C ALA A 279 -1.69 23.90 3.50
N ARG A 280 -0.83 23.26 2.70
CA ARG A 280 0.62 23.20 2.95
C ARG A 280 1.24 24.58 2.87
N GLU A 281 0.91 25.35 1.83
CA GLU A 281 1.41 26.71 1.62
C GLU A 281 1.09 27.62 2.80
N ILE A 282 -0.15 27.59 3.29
CA ILE A 282 -0.56 28.30 4.50
C ILE A 282 0.28 27.85 5.71
N ARG A 283 0.55 26.55 5.85
CA ARG A 283 1.33 26.03 7.00
C ARG A 283 2.80 26.41 6.96
N THR A 284 3.40 26.50 5.78
CA THR A 284 4.86 26.68 5.65
C THR A 284 5.26 28.12 5.44
N ASN A 285 4.45 28.90 4.72
CA ASN A 285 4.86 30.19 4.19
C ASN A 285 3.96 31.36 4.67
N THR A 286 3.14 31.14 5.70
CA THR A 286 2.35 32.20 6.33
C THR A 286 2.52 32.20 7.86
N GLY A 287 2.28 33.34 8.50
CA GLY A 287 2.28 33.53 9.94
C GLY A 287 1.02 33.00 10.65
N PHE A 288 0.19 32.19 9.97
CA PHE A 288 -1.05 31.70 10.54
C PHE A 288 -0.80 30.69 11.67
N GLN A 289 -0.78 31.17 12.92
CA GLN A 289 -0.43 30.38 14.11
C GLN A 289 -1.22 29.07 14.28
N ARG A 290 -2.45 29.00 13.76
CA ARG A 290 -3.32 27.81 13.86
C ARG A 290 -3.30 26.94 12.60
N ALA A 291 -2.32 27.12 11.71
CA ALA A 291 -2.27 26.39 10.45
C ALA A 291 -2.18 24.86 10.63
N ASP A 292 -1.61 24.39 11.75
CA ASP A 292 -1.58 22.98 12.14
C ASP A 292 -2.99 22.36 12.15
N ARG A 293 -3.99 23.09 12.68
CA ARG A 293 -5.37 22.63 12.88
C ARG A 293 -6.37 23.19 11.89
N GLU A 294 -6.18 24.44 11.44
CA GLU A 294 -7.21 25.22 10.75
C GLU A 294 -6.90 25.47 9.27
N ALA A 295 -5.71 25.12 8.74
CA ALA A 295 -5.36 25.40 7.34
C ALA A 295 -6.38 24.83 6.34
N HIS A 296 -6.81 23.58 6.50
CA HIS A 296 -7.84 22.99 5.64
C HIS A 296 -9.23 23.64 5.80
N ASN A 297 -9.52 24.28 6.93
CA ASN A 297 -10.76 25.03 7.11
C ASN A 297 -10.66 26.37 6.39
N LEU A 298 -9.52 27.06 6.55
CA LEU A 298 -9.24 28.33 5.89
C LEU A 298 -9.26 28.18 4.36
N VAL A 299 -8.60 27.16 3.79
CA VAL A 299 -8.67 26.88 2.34
C VAL A 299 -10.12 26.73 1.86
N ARG A 300 -10.97 26.03 2.62
CA ARG A 300 -12.38 25.86 2.24
C ARG A 300 -13.19 27.16 2.32
N GLN A 301 -12.79 28.10 3.18
CA GLN A 301 -13.39 29.44 3.21
C GLN A 301 -12.91 30.26 2.01
N ILE A 302 -11.59 30.29 1.75
CA ILE A 302 -10.99 30.97 0.59
C ILE A 302 -11.69 30.54 -0.72
N LEU A 303 -11.84 29.24 -0.95
CA LEU A 303 -12.44 28.69 -2.19
C LEU A 303 -13.94 28.98 -2.34
N LYS A 304 -14.61 29.50 -1.31
CA LYS A 304 -16.01 29.91 -1.34
C LYS A 304 -16.17 31.44 -1.27
N GLN A 305 -15.08 32.16 -1.06
CA GLN A 305 -15.10 33.60 -0.90
C GLN A 305 -15.36 34.26 -2.26
N PRO A 306 -16.24 35.27 -2.32
CA PRO A 306 -16.34 36.13 -3.48
C PRO A 306 -15.04 36.94 -3.71
N GLY A 307 -14.89 37.44 -4.92
CA GLY A 307 -13.77 38.29 -5.30
C GLY A 307 -13.98 38.86 -6.69
N ASP A 308 -13.08 39.75 -7.06
CA ASP A 308 -13.07 40.42 -8.35
C ASP A 308 -12.01 39.81 -9.27
N ILE A 309 -12.33 39.77 -10.56
CA ILE A 309 -11.41 39.37 -11.63
C ILE A 309 -11.19 40.58 -12.52
N ASP A 310 -9.95 41.05 -12.61
CA ASP A 310 -9.58 42.24 -13.36
C ASP A 310 -8.48 41.92 -14.40
N PRO A 311 -8.85 41.88 -15.71
CA PRO A 311 -7.92 41.70 -16.81
C PRO A 311 -7.43 43.02 -17.45
N THR A 312 -7.70 44.18 -16.84
CA THR A 312 -7.46 45.49 -17.49
C THR A 312 -5.97 45.81 -17.67
N VAL A 313 -5.10 45.25 -16.83
CA VAL A 313 -3.65 45.42 -16.96
C VAL A 313 -3.13 44.46 -18.05
N PRO A 314 -2.49 44.97 -19.12
CA PRO A 314 -1.98 44.12 -20.18
C PRO A 314 -1.04 43.02 -19.66
N GLY A 315 -1.34 41.77 -20.03
CA GLY A 315 -0.54 40.60 -19.65
C GLY A 315 -0.68 40.14 -18.20
N ILE A 316 -1.53 40.78 -17.38
CA ILE A 316 -1.80 40.39 -16.00
C ILE A 316 -3.29 40.14 -15.78
N LEU A 317 -3.63 39.04 -15.13
CA LEU A 317 -4.97 38.75 -14.64
C LEU A 317 -4.96 38.86 -13.11
N THR A 318 -5.55 39.92 -12.59
CA THR A 318 -5.59 40.17 -11.13
C THR A 318 -6.85 39.57 -10.53
N ILE A 319 -6.67 38.72 -9.52
CA ILE A 319 -7.73 38.09 -8.73
C ILE A 319 -7.69 38.70 -7.33
N THR A 320 -8.72 39.44 -6.95
CA THR A 320 -8.79 40.11 -5.64
C THR A 320 -9.90 39.52 -4.79
N LEU A 321 -9.55 38.80 -3.73
CA LEU A 321 -10.51 38.21 -2.80
C LEU A 321 -11.11 39.26 -1.86
N ASP A 322 -12.37 39.06 -1.46
CA ASP A 322 -12.95 39.81 -0.34
C ASP A 322 -12.29 39.40 1.00
N PRO A 323 -12.32 40.27 2.04
CA PRO A 323 -11.68 39.98 3.32
C PRO A 323 -12.28 38.73 3.99
N MET A 324 -11.44 37.94 4.67
CA MET A 324 -11.88 36.78 5.45
C MET A 324 -12.69 37.19 6.69
N PRO A 325 -13.43 36.28 7.35
CA PRO A 325 -14.23 36.58 8.54
C PRO A 325 -13.48 37.16 9.74
N THR A 326 -12.16 36.95 9.84
CA THR A 326 -11.31 37.55 10.88
C THR A 326 -10.06 38.22 10.30
N GLN A 327 -9.52 39.24 10.99
CA GLN A 327 -8.31 39.95 10.55
C GLN A 327 -7.09 39.03 10.44
N ARG A 328 -6.93 38.09 11.39
CA ARG A 328 -5.87 37.08 11.35
C ARG A 328 -5.93 36.18 10.10
N GLU A 329 -7.13 35.85 9.63
CA GLU A 329 -7.33 35.04 8.42
C GLU A 329 -7.06 35.89 7.19
N THR A 330 -7.51 37.15 7.16
CA THR A 330 -7.18 38.08 6.07
C THR A 330 -5.68 38.28 5.93
N ALA A 331 -4.95 38.46 7.04
CA ALA A 331 -3.50 38.58 7.04
C ALA A 331 -2.82 37.32 6.46
N ALA A 332 -3.21 36.14 6.91
CA ALA A 332 -2.70 34.88 6.39
C ALA A 332 -3.00 34.68 4.90
N VAL A 333 -4.20 35.07 4.44
CA VAL A 333 -4.56 34.98 3.02
C VAL A 333 -3.82 36.02 2.18
N SER A 334 -3.49 37.19 2.74
CA SER A 334 -2.62 38.16 2.07
C SER A 334 -1.23 37.60 1.80
N GLU A 335 -0.62 36.95 2.80
CA GLU A 335 0.68 36.27 2.65
C GLU A 335 0.60 35.11 1.65
N LEU A 336 -0.48 34.33 1.69
CA LEU A 336 -0.74 33.29 0.68
C LEU A 336 -0.85 33.90 -0.74
N CYS A 337 -1.57 35.01 -0.90
CA CYS A 337 -1.71 35.69 -2.19
C CYS A 337 -0.36 36.20 -2.72
N ALA A 338 0.49 36.72 -1.83
CA ALA A 338 1.86 37.12 -2.18
C ALA A 338 2.66 35.92 -2.69
N SER A 339 2.67 34.81 -1.93
CA SER A 339 3.39 33.58 -2.34
C SER A 339 2.88 33.04 -3.68
N LEU A 340 1.56 32.99 -3.90
CA LEU A 340 0.99 32.55 -5.17
C LEU A 340 1.34 33.49 -6.33
N THR A 341 1.38 34.80 -6.09
CA THR A 341 1.79 35.80 -7.10
C THR A 341 3.26 35.65 -7.48
N ASP A 342 4.13 35.38 -6.51
CA ASP A 342 5.57 35.22 -6.72
C ASP A 342 5.91 34.01 -7.62
N THR A 343 5.00 33.04 -7.74
CA THR A 343 5.16 31.92 -8.69
C THR A 343 5.14 32.34 -10.16
N GLN A 344 4.66 33.56 -10.46
CA GLN A 344 4.47 34.07 -11.82
C GLN A 344 3.69 33.08 -12.72
N THR A 345 2.69 32.40 -12.12
CA THR A 345 1.93 31.35 -12.81
C THR A 345 1.17 31.95 -13.99
N ARG A 346 1.38 31.37 -15.17
CA ARG A 346 0.64 31.71 -16.39
C ARG A 346 -0.74 31.05 -16.37
N TYR A 347 -1.79 31.82 -16.67
CA TYR A 347 -3.13 31.26 -16.79
C TYR A 347 -3.23 30.35 -18.03
N PRO A 348 -3.66 29.09 -17.87
CA PRO A 348 -3.64 28.10 -18.96
C PRO A 348 -4.35 28.58 -20.23
N GLY A 349 -3.71 28.38 -21.38
CA GLY A 349 -4.26 28.76 -22.69
C GLY A 349 -4.17 30.26 -23.02
N THR A 350 -3.46 31.05 -22.21
CA THR A 350 -3.31 32.50 -22.41
C THR A 350 -1.89 32.98 -22.12
N ASP A 351 -1.61 34.26 -22.41
CA ASP A 351 -0.37 34.95 -22.02
C ASP A 351 -0.49 35.71 -20.68
N PHE A 352 -1.62 35.63 -19.99
CA PHE A 352 -1.82 36.33 -18.72
C PHE A 352 -1.02 35.68 -17.59
N ILE A 353 -0.32 36.49 -16.81
CA ILE A 353 0.27 36.10 -15.53
C ILE A 353 -0.74 36.36 -14.42
N LEU A 354 -0.94 35.37 -13.55
CA LEU A 354 -1.86 35.47 -12.42
C LEU A 354 -1.24 36.29 -11.30
N ARG A 355 -2.00 37.29 -10.83
CA ARG A 355 -1.70 38.07 -9.64
C ARG A 355 -2.84 37.90 -8.64
N TYR A 356 -2.52 37.56 -7.41
CA TYR A 356 -3.49 37.38 -6.35
C TYR A 356 -3.38 38.51 -5.33
N ALA A 357 -4.52 38.96 -4.82
CA ALA A 357 -4.62 39.95 -3.76
C ALA A 357 -5.84 39.64 -2.88
N ILE A 358 -5.89 40.28 -1.72
CA ILE A 358 -7.08 40.31 -0.85
C ILE A 358 -7.33 41.76 -0.45
N LYS A 359 -8.61 42.16 -0.39
CA LYS A 359 -9.01 43.49 0.08
C LYS A 359 -8.68 43.64 1.56
N GLU A 360 -8.37 44.87 1.97
CA GLU A 360 -8.23 45.18 3.39
C GLU A 360 -9.59 45.07 4.09
N ARG A 361 -9.54 44.61 5.34
CA ARG A 361 -10.72 44.64 6.20
C ARG A 361 -10.82 46.05 6.78
N LEU A 362 -11.88 46.77 6.42
CA LEU A 362 -12.22 48.07 7.01
C LEU A 362 -12.57 47.95 8.50
#